data_AF-A0AAQ4F4W7-F1
#
_entry.id   AF-A0AAQ4F4W7-F1
#
_cell.length_a   1.000
_cell.length_b   1.000
_cell.length_c   1.000
_cell.angle_alpha   90.00
_cell.angle_beta   90.00
_cell.angle_gamma   90.00
#
_symmetry.space_group_name_H-M   'P 1'
#
loop_
_entity.id
_entity.type
_entity.pdbx_description
1 polymer ?
#
loop_
_entity_poly.entity_id
_entity_poly.type
_entity_poly.pdbx_seq_one_letter_code
_entity_poly.pdbx_strand_id
1 'polypeptide(L)'
;MRHGAVPAEPHICALVVLCLLRVSLSLIEWLLSGTITRLWHRPSAISRRRDIDYRCWQQSRGIRFLGSRRSGLRAMNRCKLLPLLLLACWAPAAAGHGSRAGAWNPDLSWRPNVVVPTRGGVWPQPLNQTTGRNLLSLDPNEFSFQYDGSCDVVQRAIQRYRDHILFAGCKPPGGGQGRRGPWRRVALATLDVLNVTVTGECEEMPHPDMDESYKLLVRAHSGSFLTAETVWGALRALETFSQLVYTVESGEFVVNETAIYDKPRFSHRGLLIDTSRHFLPLHVIVETLDAMAYNKLNVLHWHIVDDQSFPYVSKTFPSLSKKGAYHPKTHVYQPEDVQRVINEASVRGIRVMAEFDTPGHTRSWGAAFPDVLTTCYKGSEPDGELGPIDPTKNGSYTFLARLFKEVADVFPDQYVHLGGDEVSFDCWKSNPNITSFMRKMGIAGNYEKLEDYYIQK
;
A
#
# COMPACT_ATOMS: atom_id res chain seq x y z
N MET A 1 32.26 19.97 -29.87
CA MET A 1 33.15 18.82 -29.56
C MET A 1 33.56 18.89 -28.10
N ARG A 2 33.71 17.70 -27.48
CA ARG A 2 33.97 17.39 -26.07
C ARG A 2 32.72 17.26 -25.19
N HIS A 3 32.25 16.01 -25.18
CA HIS A 3 31.41 15.41 -24.16
C HIS A 3 32.07 15.45 -22.78
N GLY A 4 31.27 15.71 -21.75
CA GLY A 4 31.62 15.48 -20.34
C GLY A 4 30.45 14.78 -19.67
N ALA A 5 30.62 13.49 -19.39
CA ALA A 5 29.68 12.66 -18.66
C ALA A 5 29.66 13.07 -17.18
N VAL A 6 28.46 13.12 -16.59
CA VAL A 6 28.25 13.27 -15.14
C VAL A 6 27.72 11.92 -14.63
N PRO A 7 28.35 11.30 -13.61
CA PRO A 7 27.90 10.03 -13.07
C PRO A 7 26.67 10.21 -12.16
N ALA A 8 25.75 9.25 -12.24
CA ALA A 8 24.60 9.11 -11.37
C ALA A 8 25.03 8.64 -9.96
N GLU A 9 24.52 9.28 -8.92
CA GLU A 9 24.59 8.82 -7.53
C GLU A 9 23.29 8.12 -7.09
N PRO A 10 23.37 7.19 -6.12
CA PRO A 10 22.35 6.18 -5.87
C PRO A 10 21.31 6.55 -4.80
N HIS A 11 20.11 6.03 -5.03
CA HIS A 11 19.01 5.66 -4.11
C HIS A 11 19.26 5.82 -2.59
N ILE A 12 18.38 6.59 -1.92
CA ILE A 12 18.07 6.44 -0.48
C ILE A 12 16.55 6.59 -0.27
N CYS A 13 15.92 5.46 0.06
CA CYS A 13 14.60 5.32 0.64
C CYS A 13 14.59 5.65 2.14
N ALA A 14 13.37 5.76 2.67
CA ALA A 14 12.97 5.63 4.09
C ALA A 14 12.86 6.93 4.90
N LEU A 15 11.75 7.65 4.69
CA LEU A 15 11.22 8.60 5.67
C LEU A 15 9.70 8.80 5.56
N VAL A 16 8.88 7.73 5.62
CA VAL A 16 7.41 7.87 5.87
C VAL A 16 6.78 6.77 6.76
N VAL A 17 7.41 5.62 7.00
CA VAL A 17 6.72 4.49 7.70
C VAL A 17 6.63 4.62 9.23
N LEU A 18 7.12 5.69 9.85
CA LEU A 18 7.25 5.79 11.32
C LEU A 18 6.05 6.38 12.08
N CYS A 19 4.92 6.64 11.44
CA CYS A 19 3.71 7.12 12.14
C CYS A 19 2.61 6.07 12.36
N LEU A 20 2.69 4.86 11.79
CA LEU A 20 1.58 3.88 11.87
C LEU A 20 1.81 2.68 12.80
N LEU A 21 2.99 2.52 13.39
CA LEU A 21 3.30 1.37 14.26
C LEU A 21 3.26 1.65 15.77
N ARG A 22 2.81 2.84 16.19
CA ARG A 22 2.68 3.19 17.62
C ARG A 22 1.28 2.97 18.21
N VAL A 23 0.32 2.44 17.45
CA VAL A 23 -1.06 2.21 17.93
C VAL A 23 -1.39 0.73 18.15
N SER A 24 -0.58 -0.21 17.65
CA SER A 24 -0.95 -1.64 17.68
C SER A 24 -0.33 -2.48 18.81
N LEU A 25 0.54 -1.92 19.66
CA LEU A 25 1.19 -2.66 20.76
C LEU A 25 0.49 -2.51 22.12
N SER A 26 -0.47 -1.59 22.26
CA SER A 26 -1.21 -1.40 23.51
C SER A 26 -2.41 -2.34 23.68
N LEU A 27 -2.76 -3.12 22.64
CA LEU A 27 -3.98 -3.93 22.61
C LEU A 27 -3.74 -5.43 22.88
N ILE A 28 -2.48 -5.90 22.83
CA ILE A 28 -2.14 -7.32 22.97
C ILE A 28 -1.83 -7.70 24.43
N GLU A 29 -1.37 -6.75 25.26
CA GLU A 29 -1.14 -7.00 26.70
C GLU A 29 -2.44 -7.10 27.53
N TRP A 30 -3.60 -6.70 26.97
CA TRP A 30 -4.88 -6.77 27.70
C TRP A 30 -5.64 -8.10 27.50
N LEU A 31 -5.31 -8.88 26.47
CA LEU A 31 -6.06 -10.09 26.09
C LEU A 31 -5.50 -11.41 26.67
N LEU A 32 -4.35 -11.39 27.34
CA LEU A 32 -3.67 -12.62 27.80
C LEU A 32 -3.62 -12.82 29.33
N SER A 33 -4.27 -11.99 30.14
CA SER A 33 -4.40 -12.23 31.58
C SER A 33 -5.86 -12.39 32.01
N GLY A 34 -6.39 -13.61 31.99
CA GLY A 34 -7.76 -13.88 32.42
C GLY A 34 -8.13 -15.35 32.53
N THR A 35 -7.53 -16.06 33.48
CA THR A 35 -8.02 -17.36 33.97
C THR A 35 -9.33 -17.21 34.75
N ILE A 36 -10.34 -18.05 34.47
CA ILE A 36 -11.22 -18.73 35.46
C ILE A 36 -12.06 -19.83 34.76
N THR A 37 -12.19 -20.95 35.45
CA THR A 37 -12.78 -22.24 35.06
C THR A 37 -14.27 -22.42 35.40
N ARG A 38 -14.94 -23.31 34.64
CA ARG A 38 -16.00 -24.32 34.99
C ARG A 38 -17.41 -24.19 34.36
N LEU A 39 -17.70 -25.17 33.48
CA LEU A 39 -18.85 -26.12 33.41
C LEU A 39 -20.29 -25.65 33.73
N TRP A 40 -21.24 -25.84 32.79
CA TRP A 40 -22.28 -26.92 32.77
C TRP A 40 -23.27 -26.76 31.58
N HIS A 41 -23.61 -27.92 30.97
CA HIS A 41 -24.76 -28.36 30.14
C HIS A 41 -25.39 -27.59 28.93
N ARG A 42 -25.69 -28.43 27.91
CA ARG A 42 -26.52 -28.30 26.67
C ARG A 42 -28.04 -28.48 26.99
N PRO A 43 -29.03 -28.46 26.03
CA PRO A 43 -29.08 -27.99 24.62
C PRO A 43 -30.41 -27.24 24.20
N SER A 44 -30.49 -26.89 22.90
CA SER A 44 -31.65 -26.96 21.97
C SER A 44 -32.54 -25.74 21.62
N ALA A 45 -32.52 -25.41 20.32
CA ALA A 45 -33.58 -25.09 19.33
C ALA A 45 -34.73 -24.08 19.60
N ILE A 46 -34.95 -23.19 18.61
CA ILE A 46 -36.24 -22.81 17.93
C ILE A 46 -36.31 -21.31 17.53
N SER A 47 -36.36 -21.10 16.21
CA SER A 47 -37.21 -20.23 15.37
C SER A 47 -37.69 -18.80 15.76
N ARG A 48 -37.51 -17.91 14.76
CA ARG A 48 -38.42 -16.88 14.19
C ARG A 48 -38.68 -15.53 14.90
N ARG A 49 -38.31 -14.49 14.12
CA ARG A 49 -39.03 -13.24 13.75
C ARG A 49 -39.22 -12.09 14.76
N ARG A 50 -38.83 -10.92 14.21
CA ARG A 50 -39.46 -9.58 14.19
C ARG A 50 -39.10 -8.56 15.28
N ASP A 51 -38.51 -7.47 14.75
CA ASP A 51 -38.91 -6.06 14.91
C ASP A 51 -38.62 -5.28 16.22
N ILE A 52 -37.97 -4.13 15.99
CA ILE A 52 -38.24 -2.78 16.56
C ILE A 52 -37.49 -2.37 17.85
N ASP A 53 -36.52 -1.47 17.61
CA ASP A 53 -36.45 -0.07 18.08
C ASP A 53 -35.87 0.27 19.48
N TYR A 54 -35.22 1.43 19.45
CA TYR A 54 -34.30 2.08 20.37
C TYR A 54 -34.94 2.50 21.71
N ARG A 55 -34.18 2.38 22.81
CA ARG A 55 -33.68 3.51 23.65
C ARG A 55 -33.19 3.10 25.06
N CYS A 56 -32.16 3.84 25.48
CA CYS A 56 -31.82 4.27 26.85
C CYS A 56 -31.21 3.27 27.85
N TRP A 57 -29.95 3.51 28.22
CA TRP A 57 -29.63 4.09 29.54
C TRP A 57 -28.20 4.65 29.60
N GLN A 58 -28.07 5.98 29.68
CA GLN A 58 -26.96 6.66 30.36
C GLN A 58 -27.53 7.20 31.67
N GLN A 59 -26.87 6.91 32.80
CA GLN A 59 -27.00 7.75 33.98
C GLN A 59 -25.83 7.62 34.95
N SER A 60 -25.37 8.79 35.38
CA SER A 60 -24.79 9.20 36.68
C SER A 60 -23.42 9.86 36.53
N ARG A 61 -23.11 11.04 37.09
CA ARG A 61 -23.77 12.10 37.91
C ARG A 61 -22.92 13.37 37.69
N GLY A 62 -23.49 14.57 37.49
CA GLY A 62 -23.76 15.58 38.54
C GLY A 62 -22.48 16.36 38.94
N ILE A 63 -22.37 17.68 38.84
CA ILE A 63 -23.12 18.71 39.61
C ILE A 63 -23.00 20.10 38.95
N ARG A 64 -24.06 20.89 39.16
CA ARG A 64 -24.43 22.23 38.65
C ARG A 64 -23.56 23.38 39.20
N PHE A 65 -23.55 24.53 38.51
CA PHE A 65 -24.22 25.75 39.01
C PHE A 65 -24.52 26.75 37.88
N LEU A 66 -25.65 27.43 38.02
CA LEU A 66 -26.27 28.37 37.09
C LEU A 66 -25.58 29.74 37.07
N GLY A 67 -25.53 30.35 35.88
CA GLY A 67 -26.35 31.53 35.62
C GLY A 67 -25.65 32.90 35.51
N SER A 68 -26.04 33.59 34.43
CA SER A 68 -26.21 35.04 34.30
C SER A 68 -25.08 35.88 33.66
N ARG A 69 -25.30 36.16 32.37
CA ARG A 69 -25.40 37.49 31.70
C ARG A 69 -24.37 38.61 31.99
N ARG A 70 -24.01 39.23 30.85
CA ARG A 70 -23.73 40.66 30.55
C ARG A 70 -22.25 41.09 30.37
N SER A 71 -21.95 41.38 29.10
CA SER A 71 -21.37 42.63 28.56
C SER A 71 -20.16 43.30 29.22
N GLY A 72 -19.17 43.65 28.38
CA GLY A 72 -18.48 44.95 28.50
C GLY A 72 -16.95 44.92 28.48
N LEU A 73 -16.39 45.33 27.34
CA LEU A 73 -15.31 46.31 27.13
C LEU A 73 -14.23 46.58 28.22
N ARG A 74 -13.00 46.74 27.69
CA ARG A 74 -11.85 47.61 28.09
C ARG A 74 -10.68 46.99 28.87
N ALA A 75 -9.61 46.76 28.10
CA ALA A 75 -8.29 47.45 28.10
C ALA A 75 -7.67 48.02 29.40
N MET A 76 -6.32 48.00 29.37
CA MET A 76 -5.30 48.69 30.21
C MET A 76 -4.75 47.89 31.41
N ASN A 77 -3.50 48.01 31.85
CA ASN A 77 -2.19 48.39 31.29
C ASN A 77 -1.15 48.16 32.44
N ARG A 78 0.11 47.87 32.08
CA ARG A 78 1.38 48.27 32.76
C ARG A 78 1.87 47.61 34.07
N CYS A 79 3.06 46.99 33.91
CA CYS A 79 4.38 47.25 34.55
C CYS A 79 4.57 47.27 36.08
N LYS A 80 5.58 46.49 36.53
CA LYS A 80 6.73 46.82 37.42
C LYS A 80 7.70 45.61 37.41
N LEU A 81 8.88 45.69 36.78
CA LEU A 81 10.22 46.13 37.26
C LEU A 81 11.09 45.01 37.89
N LEU A 82 12.32 44.94 37.34
CA LEU A 82 13.49 44.03 37.44
C LEU A 82 14.18 43.96 38.85
N PRO A 83 15.23 43.12 39.15
CA PRO A 83 16.48 43.01 38.36
C PRO A 83 17.36 41.73 38.33
N LEU A 84 18.14 41.66 37.23
CA LEU A 84 19.54 41.25 36.97
C LEU A 84 20.23 40.07 37.71
N LEU A 85 20.84 39.19 36.90
CA LEU A 85 22.23 38.74 37.06
C LEU A 85 22.85 38.35 35.69
N LEU A 86 24.01 38.95 35.41
CA LEU A 86 24.87 38.81 34.22
C LEU A 86 25.87 37.66 34.42
N LEU A 87 26.21 36.95 33.34
CA LEU A 87 27.56 36.43 33.11
C LEU A 87 27.79 36.21 31.61
N ALA A 88 28.83 36.88 31.11
CA ALA A 88 29.30 36.87 29.74
C ALA A 88 30.56 36.00 29.61
N CYS A 89 30.75 35.37 28.45
CA CYS A 89 32.05 34.95 27.88
C CYS A 89 31.85 34.91 26.35
N TRP A 90 32.28 35.92 25.60
CA TRP A 90 33.57 36.04 24.91
C TRP A 90 33.87 34.89 23.93
N ALA A 91 33.79 35.22 22.64
CA ALA A 91 34.32 34.48 21.51
C ALA A 91 35.67 35.06 21.07
N PRO A 92 36.53 34.29 20.40
CA PRO A 92 37.43 34.82 19.40
C PRO A 92 36.95 34.45 17.99
N ALA A 93 37.16 35.37 17.05
CA ALA A 93 36.82 35.25 15.64
C ALA A 93 38.03 34.82 14.78
N ALA A 94 37.69 34.29 13.60
CA ALA A 94 38.45 34.21 12.34
C ALA A 94 39.34 32.97 12.08
N ALA A 95 38.88 32.13 11.15
CA ALA A 95 39.51 31.94 9.84
C ALA A 95 38.58 31.11 8.94
N GLY A 96 38.29 31.60 7.73
CA GLY A 96 37.34 30.99 6.81
C GLY A 96 37.85 29.69 6.20
N HIS A 97 36.97 28.71 6.05
CA HIS A 97 37.03 27.68 5.01
C HIS A 97 35.60 27.28 4.64
N GLY A 98 35.40 27.14 3.32
CA GLY A 98 34.09 27.06 2.68
C GLY A 98 33.18 25.98 3.24
N SER A 99 31.89 26.27 3.13
CA SER A 99 30.76 25.40 3.38
C SER A 99 30.94 24.07 2.62
N ARG A 100 31.53 23.06 3.28
CA ARG A 100 31.43 21.68 2.83
C ARG A 100 30.05 21.19 3.24
N ALA A 101 29.27 20.80 2.23
CA ALA A 101 28.09 19.97 2.38
C ALA A 101 28.36 18.89 3.43
N GLY A 102 27.46 18.76 4.41
CA GLY A 102 27.56 17.75 5.45
C GLY A 102 27.72 16.38 4.79
N ALA A 103 28.89 15.78 4.96
CA ALA A 103 29.14 14.42 4.54
C ALA A 103 28.15 13.53 5.30
N TRP A 104 27.32 12.80 4.55
CA TRP A 104 26.51 11.71 5.08
C TRP A 104 27.43 10.74 5.81
N ASN A 105 27.24 10.61 7.12
CA ASN A 105 27.87 9.57 7.90
C ASN A 105 26.96 8.32 7.81
N PRO A 106 27.36 7.24 7.11
CA PRO A 106 26.51 6.06 6.90
C PRO A 106 26.50 5.13 8.12
N ASP A 107 26.99 5.59 9.27
CA ASP A 107 27.11 4.80 10.48
C ASP A 107 25.74 4.60 11.15
N LEU A 108 25.02 3.59 10.66
CA LEU A 108 23.75 3.08 11.19
C LEU A 108 23.94 2.18 12.44
N SER A 109 25.14 2.15 13.04
CA SER A 109 25.44 1.34 14.23
C SER A 109 24.62 1.69 15.48
N TRP A 110 23.96 2.86 15.49
CA TRP A 110 23.06 3.28 16.57
C TRP A 110 21.67 2.64 16.54
N ARG A 111 21.28 1.96 15.45
CA ARG A 111 20.05 1.16 15.46
C ARG A 111 20.37 -0.21 16.05
N PRO A 112 19.78 -0.61 17.19
CA PRO A 112 19.89 -2.00 17.61
C PRO A 112 19.39 -2.88 16.45
N ASN A 113 20.11 -3.97 16.15
CA ASN A 113 19.66 -4.99 15.21
C ASN A 113 18.40 -5.67 15.78
N VAL A 114 17.23 -5.01 15.68
CA VAL A 114 15.97 -5.50 16.28
C VAL A 114 15.38 -6.66 15.47
N VAL A 115 15.79 -6.82 14.20
CA VAL A 115 15.32 -7.92 13.35
C VAL A 115 16.40 -8.97 13.24
N VAL A 116 16.21 -10.09 13.93
CA VAL A 116 16.99 -11.32 13.72
C VAL A 116 16.32 -12.05 12.56
N PRO A 117 16.98 -12.20 11.40
CA PRO A 117 16.41 -12.94 10.27
C PRO A 117 16.12 -14.38 10.66
N THR A 118 15.03 -14.93 10.16
CA THR A 118 14.70 -16.35 10.35
C THR A 118 15.73 -17.20 9.61
N ARG A 119 15.95 -18.44 10.09
CA ARG A 119 16.77 -19.42 9.38
C ARG A 119 15.88 -20.29 8.51
N GLY A 120 15.53 -19.77 7.33
CA GLY A 120 14.65 -20.46 6.38
C GLY A 120 13.16 -20.40 6.74
N GLY A 121 12.74 -19.39 7.51
CA GLY A 121 11.35 -19.22 7.92
C GLY A 121 10.55 -18.51 6.83
N VAL A 122 9.55 -19.21 6.27
CA VAL A 122 8.73 -18.70 5.17
C VAL A 122 7.55 -17.87 5.69
N TRP A 123 7.34 -16.71 5.08
CA TRP A 123 6.20 -15.83 5.27
C TRP A 123 5.56 -15.40 3.93
N PRO A 124 4.24 -15.51 3.75
CA PRO A 124 3.29 -16.23 4.60
C PRO A 124 3.63 -17.72 4.73
N GLN A 125 3.23 -18.35 5.83
CA GLN A 125 3.45 -19.78 6.03
C GLN A 125 2.72 -20.58 4.93
N PRO A 126 3.42 -21.50 4.22
CA PRO A 126 2.80 -22.32 3.19
C PRO A 126 1.71 -23.24 3.76
N LEU A 127 0.75 -23.62 2.92
CA LEU A 127 -0.32 -24.56 3.29
C LEU A 127 0.22 -25.88 3.85
N ASN A 128 1.16 -26.51 3.13
CA ASN A 128 1.85 -27.72 3.55
C ASN A 128 3.36 -27.54 3.38
N GLN A 129 4.11 -27.74 4.46
CA GLN A 129 5.58 -27.70 4.45
C GLN A 129 6.14 -28.84 5.30
N THR A 130 7.00 -29.66 4.70
CA THR A 130 7.78 -30.69 5.39
C THR A 130 9.25 -30.35 5.23
N THR A 131 9.92 -30.01 6.33
CA THR A 131 11.33 -29.62 6.34
C THR A 131 12.17 -30.73 6.97
N GLY A 132 13.21 -31.17 6.26
CA GLY A 132 14.20 -32.14 6.69
C GLY A 132 15.35 -31.51 7.46
N ARG A 133 16.20 -32.37 8.03
CA ARG A 133 17.40 -31.97 8.79
C ARG A 133 18.64 -31.78 7.91
N ASN A 134 18.59 -32.28 6.66
CA ASN A 134 19.70 -32.19 5.73
C ASN A 134 19.82 -30.75 5.22
N LEU A 135 21.05 -30.22 5.26
CA LEU A 135 21.41 -28.91 4.73
C LEU A 135 22.10 -29.07 3.38
N LEU A 136 21.71 -28.24 2.42
CA LEU A 136 22.34 -28.08 1.11
C LEU A 136 23.02 -26.72 1.03
N SER A 137 24.21 -26.67 0.47
CA SER A 137 24.94 -25.43 0.17
C SER A 137 24.56 -24.89 -1.21
N LEU A 138 24.47 -23.58 -1.34
CA LEU A 138 24.29 -22.88 -2.62
C LEU A 138 25.53 -22.02 -2.87
N ASP A 139 26.29 -22.32 -3.93
CA ASP A 139 27.37 -21.43 -4.38
C ASP A 139 26.76 -20.30 -5.24
N PRO A 140 26.92 -19.02 -4.87
CA PRO A 140 26.41 -17.91 -5.67
C PRO A 140 26.99 -17.79 -7.08
N ASN A 141 28.07 -18.53 -7.42
CA ASN A 141 28.66 -18.56 -8.75
C ASN A 141 28.19 -19.76 -9.58
N GLU A 142 27.74 -20.84 -8.93
CA GLU A 142 27.34 -22.09 -9.61
C GLU A 142 25.81 -22.28 -9.62
N PHE A 143 25.11 -21.77 -8.60
CA PHE A 143 23.66 -21.90 -8.50
C PHE A 143 22.94 -21.24 -9.68
N SER A 144 22.00 -21.95 -10.29
CA SER A 144 21.15 -21.42 -11.36
C SER A 144 19.72 -21.94 -11.27
N PHE A 145 18.78 -21.14 -11.75
CA PHE A 145 17.45 -21.62 -12.08
C PHE A 145 17.48 -22.14 -13.51
N GLN A 146 17.02 -23.37 -13.73
CA GLN A 146 16.85 -23.93 -15.06
C GLN A 146 15.39 -23.82 -15.47
N TYR A 147 15.10 -23.04 -16.51
CA TYR A 147 13.77 -22.83 -17.05
C TYR A 147 13.82 -22.97 -18.57
N ASP A 148 13.20 -24.03 -19.08
CA ASP A 148 13.17 -24.33 -20.52
C ASP A 148 11.99 -23.65 -21.25
N GLY A 149 11.16 -22.88 -20.53
CA GLY A 149 10.01 -22.18 -21.09
C GLY A 149 10.35 -20.80 -21.68
N SER A 150 9.42 -20.28 -22.47
CA SER A 150 9.57 -18.99 -23.19
C SER A 150 8.84 -17.83 -22.53
N CYS A 151 8.32 -17.98 -21.30
CA CYS A 151 7.51 -16.93 -20.68
C CYS A 151 8.37 -15.81 -20.09
N ASP A 152 8.27 -14.61 -20.66
CA ASP A 152 9.02 -13.42 -20.25
C ASP A 152 8.82 -13.07 -18.76
N VAL A 153 7.59 -13.19 -18.25
CA VAL A 153 7.27 -12.90 -16.84
C VAL A 153 8.09 -13.78 -15.90
N VAL A 154 8.19 -15.08 -16.21
CA VAL A 154 8.94 -16.05 -15.41
C VAL A 154 10.44 -15.81 -15.55
N GLN A 155 10.94 -15.54 -16.76
CA GLN A 155 12.36 -15.26 -17.00
C GLN A 155 12.83 -14.01 -16.25
N ARG A 156 12.06 -12.91 -16.30
CA ARG A 156 12.37 -11.69 -15.56
C ARG A 156 12.30 -11.91 -14.04
N ALA A 157 11.36 -12.71 -13.56
CA ALA A 157 11.30 -13.06 -12.15
C ALA A 157 12.52 -13.87 -11.72
N ILE A 158 12.91 -14.88 -12.49
CA ILE A 158 14.12 -15.68 -12.24
C ILE A 158 15.35 -14.77 -12.15
N GLN A 159 15.54 -13.87 -13.12
CA GLN A 159 16.65 -12.91 -13.12
C GLN A 159 16.60 -12.03 -11.86
N ARG A 160 15.44 -11.45 -11.54
CA ARG A 160 15.26 -10.61 -10.35
C ARG A 160 15.62 -11.36 -9.06
N TYR A 161 15.11 -12.59 -8.89
CA TYR A 161 15.42 -13.37 -7.69
C TYR A 161 16.88 -13.77 -7.63
N ARG A 162 17.47 -14.15 -8.77
CA ARG A 162 18.86 -14.61 -8.84
C ARG A 162 19.87 -13.50 -8.60
N ASP A 163 19.64 -12.33 -9.20
CA ASP A 163 20.63 -11.25 -9.29
C ASP A 163 20.43 -10.20 -8.19
N HIS A 164 19.22 -10.06 -7.66
CA HIS A 164 18.86 -8.96 -6.78
C HIS A 164 18.21 -9.36 -5.45
N ILE A 165 17.85 -10.62 -5.23
CA ILE A 165 17.16 -11.03 -4.00
C ILE A 165 17.96 -12.10 -3.25
N LEU A 166 18.17 -13.29 -3.84
CA LEU A 166 18.76 -14.45 -3.16
C LEU A 166 20.13 -14.16 -2.53
N PHE A 167 20.97 -13.43 -3.25
CA PHE A 167 22.34 -13.12 -2.85
C PHE A 167 22.56 -11.62 -2.66
N ALA A 168 21.49 -10.84 -2.47
CA ALA A 168 21.59 -9.42 -2.18
C ALA A 168 22.36 -9.19 -0.88
N GLY A 169 23.32 -8.25 -0.90
CA GLY A 169 24.27 -8.03 0.19
C GLY A 169 25.62 -8.72 -0.02
N CYS A 170 25.76 -9.59 -1.01
CA CYS A 170 27.07 -10.01 -1.50
C CYS A 170 27.73 -8.87 -2.27
N LYS A 171 28.47 -7.99 -1.58
CA LYS A 171 29.64 -7.41 -2.23
C LYS A 171 30.60 -8.60 -2.47
N PRO A 172 31.06 -8.88 -3.70
CA PRO A 172 32.25 -9.70 -3.85
C PRO A 172 33.29 -9.06 -2.93
N PRO A 173 33.98 -9.81 -2.05
CA PRO A 173 34.98 -9.22 -1.19
C PRO A 173 35.96 -8.49 -2.10
N GLY A 174 35.91 -7.16 -2.07
CA GLY A 174 36.66 -6.35 -3.00
C GLY A 174 38.13 -6.69 -2.85
N GLY A 175 38.75 -7.20 -3.92
CA GLY A 175 40.18 -7.14 -4.22
C GLY A 175 41.20 -7.53 -3.13
N GLY A 176 40.77 -8.06 -2.00
CA GLY A 176 41.64 -8.46 -0.91
C GLY A 176 41.97 -9.92 -1.10
N GLN A 177 43.18 -10.20 -1.57
CA GLN A 177 43.81 -11.53 -1.51
C GLN A 177 44.08 -11.94 -0.04
N GLY A 178 43.05 -11.91 0.81
CA GLY A 178 43.06 -12.65 2.05
C GLY A 178 42.74 -14.09 1.69
N ARG A 179 43.73 -14.98 1.76
CA ARG A 179 43.54 -16.43 1.64
C ARG A 179 42.48 -16.87 2.65
N ARG A 180 41.21 -16.92 2.24
CA ARG A 180 40.17 -17.66 2.97
C ARG A 180 40.60 -19.11 2.87
N GLY A 181 40.98 -19.71 4.00
CA GLY A 181 41.20 -21.16 4.09
C GLY A 181 39.97 -21.90 3.55
N PRO A 182 40.12 -23.17 3.14
CA PRO A 182 39.04 -23.92 2.51
C PRO A 182 37.78 -23.84 3.38
N TRP A 183 36.69 -23.35 2.78
CA TRP A 183 35.38 -23.32 3.43
C TRP A 183 35.13 -24.69 4.05
N ARG A 184 35.06 -24.75 5.38
CA ARG A 184 34.69 -25.98 6.06
C ARG A 184 33.19 -26.14 5.83
N ARG A 185 32.83 -26.83 4.74
CA ARG A 185 31.43 -27.02 4.32
C ARG A 185 30.63 -27.52 5.52
N VAL A 186 29.61 -26.76 5.90
CA VAL A 186 28.66 -27.21 6.93
C VAL A 186 27.62 -28.13 6.29
N ALA A 187 27.31 -27.90 5.03
CA ALA A 187 26.43 -28.75 4.23
C ALA A 187 27.17 -30.00 3.70
N LEU A 188 26.46 -31.13 3.68
CA LEU A 188 26.97 -32.41 3.18
C LEU A 188 26.73 -32.57 1.66
N ALA A 189 25.92 -31.71 1.05
CA ALA A 189 25.59 -31.72 -0.36
C ALA A 189 25.35 -30.29 -0.90
N THR A 190 25.35 -30.13 -2.22
CA THR A 190 25.09 -28.85 -2.90
C THR A 190 23.74 -28.85 -3.62
N LEU A 191 23.17 -27.66 -3.79
CA LEU A 191 22.06 -27.38 -4.70
C LEU A 191 22.56 -26.45 -5.79
N ASP A 192 22.87 -27.01 -6.96
CA ASP A 192 23.46 -26.24 -8.07
C ASP A 192 22.38 -25.77 -9.07
N VAL A 193 21.30 -26.55 -9.20
CA VAL A 193 20.21 -26.25 -10.14
C VAL A 193 18.85 -26.41 -9.45
N LEU A 194 17.98 -25.41 -9.61
CA LEU A 194 16.55 -25.54 -9.34
C LEU A 194 15.76 -25.51 -10.66
N ASN A 195 15.13 -26.62 -11.01
CA ASN A 195 14.31 -26.71 -12.22
C ASN A 195 12.97 -25.99 -12.01
N VAL A 196 12.65 -25.03 -12.87
CA VAL A 196 11.38 -24.29 -12.86
C VAL A 196 10.54 -24.81 -14.02
N THR A 197 9.29 -25.18 -13.74
CA THR A 197 8.35 -25.66 -14.76
C THR A 197 7.00 -24.97 -14.57
N VAL A 198 6.50 -24.36 -15.64
CA VAL A 198 5.13 -23.83 -15.73
C VAL A 198 4.43 -24.63 -16.82
N THR A 199 3.32 -25.27 -16.49
CA THR A 199 2.63 -26.20 -17.42
C THR A 199 1.60 -25.53 -18.31
N GLY A 200 1.02 -24.42 -17.86
CA GLY A 200 0.05 -23.62 -18.59
C GLY A 200 0.68 -22.62 -19.54
N GLU A 201 -0.17 -21.83 -20.19
CA GLU A 201 0.25 -20.76 -21.10
C GLU A 201 0.91 -19.60 -20.35
N CYS A 202 1.68 -18.78 -21.07
CA CYS A 202 2.27 -17.57 -20.50
C CYS A 202 1.21 -16.47 -20.42
N GLU A 203 0.60 -16.33 -19.25
CA GLU A 203 -0.32 -15.23 -18.96
C GLU A 203 0.48 -13.94 -18.68
N GLU A 204 0.15 -12.85 -19.38
CA GLU A 204 0.87 -11.57 -19.23
C GLU A 204 0.25 -10.66 -18.16
N MET A 205 -1.07 -10.73 -17.98
CA MET A 205 -1.81 -9.87 -17.07
C MET A 205 -2.51 -10.69 -15.99
N PRO A 206 -2.31 -10.34 -14.69
CA PRO A 206 -2.97 -11.04 -13.60
C PRO A 206 -4.47 -10.73 -13.60
N HIS A 207 -5.28 -11.70 -13.19
CA HIS A 207 -6.73 -11.60 -13.19
C HIS A 207 -7.33 -12.21 -11.90
N PRO A 208 -8.61 -11.94 -11.59
CA PRO A 208 -9.22 -12.32 -10.30
C PRO A 208 -9.19 -13.82 -9.99
N ASP A 209 -9.34 -14.64 -11.03
CA ASP A 209 -9.43 -16.10 -10.95
C ASP A 209 -8.12 -16.82 -11.26
N MET A 210 -6.99 -16.11 -11.19
CA MET A 210 -5.69 -16.69 -11.53
C MET A 210 -5.26 -17.78 -10.53
N ASP A 211 -4.74 -18.91 -11.02
CA ASP A 211 -4.24 -19.96 -10.12
C ASP A 211 -2.83 -19.61 -9.61
N GLU A 212 -2.69 -19.42 -8.31
CA GLU A 212 -1.41 -19.11 -7.66
C GLU A 212 -0.81 -20.33 -6.94
N SER A 213 -1.29 -21.54 -7.23
CA SER A 213 -0.82 -22.77 -6.61
C SER A 213 0.54 -23.22 -7.15
N TYR A 214 1.36 -23.82 -6.28
CA TYR A 214 2.67 -24.34 -6.65
C TYR A 214 3.13 -25.51 -5.79
N LYS A 215 4.13 -26.23 -6.31
CA LYS A 215 4.89 -27.27 -5.61
C LYS A 215 6.37 -26.90 -5.66
N LEU A 216 7.05 -27.03 -4.52
CA LEU A 216 8.49 -26.81 -4.40
C LEU A 216 9.12 -28.01 -3.68
N LEU A 217 10.11 -28.63 -4.31
CA LEU A 217 10.91 -29.70 -3.73
C LEU A 217 12.38 -29.30 -3.78
N VAL A 218 13.03 -29.29 -2.63
CA VAL A 218 14.47 -29.05 -2.46
C VAL A 218 15.08 -30.30 -1.83
N ARG A 219 16.00 -30.95 -2.55
CA ARG A 219 16.70 -32.18 -2.12
C ARG A 219 18.11 -32.30 -2.72
N ALA A 220 18.94 -33.13 -2.12
CA ALA A 220 20.30 -33.39 -2.60
C ALA A 220 20.37 -34.22 -3.89
N HIS A 221 21.51 -34.16 -4.58
CA HIS A 221 21.97 -35.07 -5.66
C HIS A 221 21.14 -35.14 -6.97
N SER A 222 19.99 -34.47 -7.08
CA SER A 222 19.24 -34.07 -8.30
C SER A 222 17.72 -34.11 -8.09
N GLY A 223 16.99 -33.36 -8.92
CA GLY A 223 15.52 -33.35 -8.92
C GLY A 223 14.90 -32.42 -7.88
N SER A 224 15.63 -31.37 -7.49
CA SER A 224 15.00 -30.18 -6.92
C SER A 224 14.22 -29.46 -8.02
N PHE A 225 12.97 -29.13 -7.73
CA PHE A 225 12.09 -28.51 -8.71
C PHE A 225 11.09 -27.55 -8.07
N LEU A 226 10.60 -26.64 -8.89
CA LEU A 226 9.49 -25.75 -8.67
C LEU A 226 8.51 -25.98 -9.83
N THR A 227 7.28 -26.39 -9.54
CA THR A 227 6.23 -26.54 -10.55
C THR A 227 5.03 -25.68 -10.20
N ALA A 228 4.42 -25.06 -11.20
CA ALA A 228 3.16 -24.35 -11.08
C ALA A 228 2.30 -24.57 -12.33
N GLU A 229 0.98 -24.46 -12.17
CA GLU A 229 0.07 -24.54 -13.31
C GLU A 229 0.19 -23.28 -14.17
N THR A 230 0.17 -22.10 -13.54
CA THR A 230 0.32 -20.81 -14.22
C THR A 230 1.62 -20.12 -13.83
N VAL A 231 1.90 -19.02 -14.52
CA VAL A 231 3.03 -18.13 -14.21
C VAL A 231 2.94 -17.56 -12.79
N TRP A 232 1.74 -17.34 -12.26
CA TRP A 232 1.53 -16.69 -10.96
C TRP A 232 1.97 -17.57 -9.81
N GLY A 233 1.65 -18.86 -9.87
CA GLY A 233 2.15 -19.85 -8.92
C GLY A 233 3.68 -19.91 -8.91
N ALA A 234 4.32 -19.81 -10.08
CA ALA A 234 5.78 -19.77 -10.16
C ALA A 234 6.38 -18.54 -9.48
N LEU A 235 5.76 -17.35 -9.63
CA LEU A 235 6.19 -16.14 -8.93
C LEU A 235 6.10 -16.31 -7.40
N ARG A 236 5.03 -16.93 -6.88
CA ARG A 236 4.86 -17.19 -5.44
C ARG A 236 5.88 -18.20 -4.92
N ALA A 237 6.18 -19.21 -5.73
CA ALA A 237 7.16 -20.23 -5.40
C ALA A 237 8.60 -19.71 -5.35
N LEU A 238 8.96 -18.80 -6.27
CA LEU A 238 10.27 -18.13 -6.26
C LEU A 238 10.46 -17.30 -4.99
N GLU A 239 9.42 -16.57 -4.54
CA GLU A 239 9.46 -15.85 -3.26
C GLU A 239 9.71 -16.82 -2.10
N THR A 240 8.93 -17.90 -2.03
CA THR A 240 9.07 -18.92 -0.99
C THR A 240 10.47 -19.54 -1.00
N PHE A 241 11.00 -19.88 -2.16
CA PHE A 241 12.36 -20.39 -2.28
C PHE A 241 13.39 -19.39 -1.76
N SER A 242 13.22 -18.10 -2.07
CA SER A 242 14.14 -17.06 -1.60
C SER A 242 14.22 -16.95 -0.07
N GLN A 243 13.09 -17.17 0.61
CA GLN A 243 13.01 -17.13 2.06
C GLN A 243 13.54 -18.40 2.74
N LEU A 244 13.60 -19.52 2.01
CA LEU A 244 14.21 -20.77 2.50
C LEU A 244 15.74 -20.69 2.53
N VAL A 245 16.35 -19.84 1.69
CA VAL A 245 17.79 -19.64 1.65
C VAL A 245 18.21 -18.68 2.76
N TYR A 246 19.19 -19.07 3.55
CA TYR A 246 19.75 -18.23 4.62
C TYR A 246 21.26 -18.40 4.72
N THR A 247 21.92 -17.51 5.46
CA THR A 247 23.35 -17.58 5.74
C THR A 247 23.61 -18.17 7.12
N VAL A 248 24.61 -19.04 7.21
CA VAL A 248 25.16 -19.53 8.49
C VAL A 248 26.35 -18.66 8.93
N GLU A 249 26.83 -18.86 10.16
CA GLU A 249 27.96 -18.08 10.73
C GLU A 249 29.23 -18.11 9.88
N SER A 250 29.43 -19.16 9.09
CA SER A 250 30.56 -19.23 8.14
C SER A 250 30.44 -18.26 6.96
N GLY A 251 29.25 -17.70 6.72
CA GLY A 251 28.92 -16.91 5.52
C GLY A 251 28.48 -17.75 4.32
N GLU A 252 28.33 -19.07 4.49
CA GLU A 252 27.81 -19.99 3.47
C GLU A 252 26.28 -19.81 3.33
N PHE A 253 25.80 -19.77 2.08
CA PHE A 253 24.36 -19.81 1.79
C PHE A 253 23.89 -21.25 1.83
N VAL A 254 22.84 -21.49 2.59
CA VAL A 254 22.30 -22.83 2.83
C VAL A 254 20.79 -22.85 2.72
N VAL A 255 20.26 -24.04 2.44
CA VAL A 255 18.83 -24.34 2.46
C VAL A 255 18.62 -25.74 3.06
N ASN A 256 17.54 -25.91 3.81
CA ASN A 256 17.14 -27.22 4.29
C ASN A 256 16.40 -27.99 3.18
N GLU A 257 16.61 -29.31 3.10
CA GLU A 257 15.76 -30.17 2.27
C GLU A 257 14.29 -29.97 2.68
N THR A 258 13.45 -29.61 1.72
CA THR A 258 12.10 -29.13 2.00
C THR A 258 11.16 -29.54 0.88
N ALA A 259 9.98 -30.02 1.24
CA ALA A 259 8.87 -30.24 0.32
C ALA A 259 7.70 -29.33 0.71
N ILE A 260 7.22 -28.53 -0.24
CA ILE A 260 6.12 -27.58 -0.08
C ILE A 260 5.07 -27.81 -1.16
N TYR A 261 3.81 -27.80 -0.74
CA TYR A 261 2.67 -27.54 -1.60
C TYR A 261 1.91 -26.37 -1.02
N ASP A 262 1.62 -25.38 -1.86
CA ASP A 262 1.02 -24.15 -1.40
C ASP A 262 0.04 -23.57 -2.40
N LYS A 263 -0.93 -22.83 -1.86
CA LYS A 263 -1.92 -22.05 -2.60
C LYS A 263 -2.56 -21.03 -1.66
N PRO A 264 -3.03 -19.88 -2.15
CA PRO A 264 -3.67 -18.90 -1.30
C PRO A 264 -5.02 -19.43 -0.78
N ARG A 265 -5.35 -19.06 0.47
CA ARG A 265 -6.69 -19.30 1.03
C ARG A 265 -7.77 -18.42 0.37
N PHE A 266 -7.40 -17.20 0.01
CA PHE A 266 -8.27 -16.19 -0.62
C PHE A 266 -7.58 -15.60 -1.85
N SER A 267 -8.32 -15.47 -2.95
CA SER A 267 -7.81 -14.94 -4.23
C SER A 267 -7.64 -13.43 -4.24
N HIS A 268 -8.38 -12.66 -3.43
CA HIS A 268 -8.23 -11.21 -3.33
C HIS A 268 -7.42 -10.83 -2.08
N ARG A 269 -6.18 -10.36 -2.26
CA ARG A 269 -5.28 -9.95 -1.17
C ARG A 269 -4.72 -8.56 -1.46
N GLY A 270 -5.47 -7.56 -1.03
CA GLY A 270 -5.27 -6.17 -1.41
C GLY A 270 -4.43 -5.34 -0.44
N LEU A 271 -3.72 -4.36 -0.99
CA LEU A 271 -3.18 -3.21 -0.26
C LEU A 271 -3.75 -1.94 -0.89
N LEU A 272 -4.38 -1.08 -0.07
CA LEU A 272 -4.85 0.23 -0.51
C LEU A 272 -3.73 1.26 -0.35
N ILE A 273 -3.46 2.03 -1.41
CA ILE A 273 -2.67 3.26 -1.34
C ILE A 273 -3.57 4.45 -1.69
N ASP A 274 -3.49 5.50 -0.88
CA ASP A 274 -4.16 6.78 -1.11
C ASP A 274 -3.12 7.76 -1.65
N THR A 275 -3.33 8.16 -2.90
CA THR A 275 -2.43 9.09 -3.59
C THR A 275 -3.04 10.47 -3.81
N SER A 276 -4.22 10.70 -3.24
CA SER A 276 -4.91 11.99 -3.30
C SER A 276 -4.61 12.84 -2.08
N ARG A 277 -4.77 12.28 -0.87
CA ARG A 277 -4.50 13.01 0.37
C ARG A 277 -3.06 13.50 0.40
N HIS A 278 -2.13 12.64 -0.05
CA HIS A 278 -0.76 13.01 -0.37
C HIS A 278 -0.32 12.34 -1.67
N PHE A 279 0.37 13.08 -2.53
CA PHE A 279 0.96 12.50 -3.73
C PHE A 279 2.11 11.56 -3.37
N LEU A 280 2.15 10.37 -3.99
CA LEU A 280 3.24 9.41 -3.84
C LEU A 280 4.11 9.41 -5.10
N PRO A 281 5.42 9.64 -5.01
CA PRO A 281 6.31 9.51 -6.17
C PRO A 281 6.25 8.09 -6.75
N LEU A 282 6.38 7.99 -8.08
CA LEU A 282 6.28 6.71 -8.79
C LEU A 282 7.22 5.61 -8.25
N HIS A 283 8.44 5.97 -7.82
CA HIS A 283 9.38 4.99 -7.25
C HIS A 283 8.86 4.38 -5.94
N VAL A 284 8.13 5.13 -5.11
CA VAL A 284 7.53 4.63 -3.86
C VAL A 284 6.42 3.63 -4.16
N ILE A 285 5.63 3.86 -5.22
CA ILE A 285 4.59 2.93 -5.65
C ILE A 285 5.24 1.62 -6.14
N VAL A 286 6.32 1.69 -6.92
CA VAL A 286 7.05 0.50 -7.39
C VAL A 286 7.71 -0.26 -6.22
N GLU A 287 8.34 0.42 -5.27
CA GLU A 287 8.87 -0.19 -4.05
C GLU A 287 7.77 -0.86 -3.21
N THR A 288 6.57 -0.27 -3.21
CA THR A 288 5.39 -0.87 -2.56
C THR A 288 4.97 -2.16 -3.28
N LEU A 289 5.00 -2.19 -4.61
CA LEU A 289 4.74 -3.40 -5.39
C LEU A 289 5.77 -4.50 -5.11
N ASP A 290 7.05 -4.16 -4.91
CA ASP A 290 8.07 -5.11 -4.47
C ASP A 290 7.72 -5.71 -3.10
N ALA A 291 7.39 -4.87 -2.12
CA ALA A 291 6.99 -5.31 -0.80
C ALA A 291 5.73 -6.18 -0.82
N MET A 292 4.76 -5.84 -1.68
CA MET A 292 3.56 -6.63 -1.91
C MET A 292 3.90 -8.02 -2.47
N ALA A 293 4.81 -8.10 -3.44
CA ALA A 293 5.24 -9.37 -4.02
C ALA A 293 5.89 -10.28 -2.98
N TYR A 294 6.77 -9.73 -2.12
CA TYR A 294 7.41 -10.47 -1.03
C TYR A 294 6.38 -11.04 -0.03
N ASN A 295 5.30 -10.30 0.20
CA ASN A 295 4.20 -10.71 1.07
C ASN A 295 3.09 -11.52 0.35
N LYS A 296 3.29 -11.87 -0.91
CA LYS A 296 2.32 -12.55 -1.77
C LYS A 296 0.96 -11.84 -1.85
N LEU A 297 0.93 -10.51 -1.69
CA LEU A 297 -0.24 -9.70 -2.02
C LEU A 297 -0.38 -9.60 -3.54
N ASN A 298 -1.62 -9.46 -4.03
CA ASN A 298 -1.90 -9.56 -5.46
C ASN A 298 -2.89 -8.53 -5.99
N VAL A 299 -3.35 -7.59 -5.17
CA VAL A 299 -4.17 -6.45 -5.63
C VAL A 299 -3.59 -5.16 -5.05
N LEU A 300 -3.19 -4.24 -5.91
CA LEU A 300 -2.99 -2.85 -5.55
C LEU A 300 -4.33 -2.14 -5.73
N HIS A 301 -4.97 -1.80 -4.62
CA HIS A 301 -6.14 -0.94 -4.62
C HIS A 301 -5.64 0.51 -4.65
N TRP A 302 -5.70 1.12 -5.84
CA TRP A 302 -5.16 2.45 -6.05
C TRP A 302 -6.27 3.49 -5.93
N HIS A 303 -6.42 4.05 -4.72
CA HIS A 303 -7.23 5.22 -4.44
C HIS A 303 -6.52 6.46 -5.00
N ILE A 304 -6.80 6.75 -6.26
CA ILE A 304 -5.98 7.65 -7.09
C ILE A 304 -6.39 9.12 -6.97
N VAL A 305 -7.64 9.40 -6.59
CA VAL A 305 -8.22 10.75 -6.47
C VAL A 305 -9.18 10.80 -5.27
N ASP A 306 -9.33 12.00 -4.67
CA ASP A 306 -10.21 12.29 -3.53
C ASP A 306 -10.44 13.82 -3.47
N ASP A 307 -10.98 14.35 -2.39
CA ASP A 307 -11.24 15.77 -2.15
C ASP A 307 -10.00 16.66 -2.30
N GLN A 308 -8.86 16.20 -1.79
CA GLN A 308 -7.67 17.04 -1.64
C GLN A 308 -6.89 17.21 -2.94
N SER A 309 -6.83 16.17 -3.79
CA SER A 309 -6.18 16.33 -5.09
C SER A 309 -6.67 15.36 -6.18
N PHE A 310 -6.49 15.80 -7.42
CA PHE A 310 -6.74 15.01 -8.63
C PHE A 310 -5.43 14.79 -9.40
N PRO A 311 -4.54 13.88 -8.99
CA PRO A 311 -3.25 13.69 -9.65
C PRO A 311 -3.33 12.91 -10.98
N TYR A 312 -4.39 12.13 -11.22
CA TYR A 312 -4.57 11.35 -12.46
C TYR A 312 -4.72 12.25 -13.70
N VAL A 313 -3.86 12.08 -14.71
CA VAL A 313 -3.95 12.84 -15.96
C VAL A 313 -4.90 12.15 -16.93
N SER A 314 -6.15 12.61 -16.94
CA SER A 314 -7.14 12.15 -17.93
C SER A 314 -6.86 12.71 -19.33
N LYS A 315 -6.96 11.85 -20.35
CA LYS A 315 -6.87 12.27 -21.76
C LYS A 315 -8.15 12.98 -22.21
N THR A 316 -9.29 12.49 -21.75
CA THR A 316 -10.63 12.99 -22.06
C THR A 316 -10.91 14.31 -21.35
N PHE A 317 -10.41 14.45 -20.11
CA PHE A 317 -10.58 15.65 -19.30
C PHE A 317 -9.25 16.18 -18.73
N PRO A 318 -8.33 16.71 -19.56
CA PRO A 318 -7.02 17.18 -19.09
C PRO A 318 -7.07 18.31 -18.07
N SER A 319 -8.21 19.00 -17.95
CA SER A 319 -8.42 20.06 -16.95
C SER A 319 -8.51 19.52 -15.52
N LEU A 320 -8.90 18.26 -15.31
CA LEU A 320 -9.03 17.66 -13.98
C LEU A 320 -7.72 17.75 -13.20
N SER A 321 -6.63 17.20 -13.73
CA SER A 321 -5.31 17.29 -13.07
C SER A 321 -4.68 18.68 -13.15
N LYS A 322 -4.90 19.42 -14.24
CA LYS A 322 -4.36 20.80 -14.38
C LYS A 322 -4.85 21.75 -13.30
N LYS A 323 -6.06 21.53 -12.76
CA LYS A 323 -6.69 22.40 -11.75
C LYS A 323 -6.88 21.74 -10.39
N GLY A 324 -7.03 20.41 -10.36
CA GLY A 324 -7.30 19.63 -9.15
C GLY A 324 -6.07 18.98 -8.52
N ALA A 325 -4.94 18.84 -9.21
CA ALA A 325 -3.72 18.31 -8.60
C ALA A 325 -3.04 19.35 -7.69
N TYR A 326 -2.25 18.89 -6.71
CA TYR A 326 -1.42 19.78 -5.88
C TYR A 326 -0.45 20.64 -6.71
N HIS A 327 0.05 20.09 -7.81
CA HIS A 327 0.81 20.85 -8.80
C HIS A 327 0.62 20.23 -10.19
N PRO A 328 0.30 21.01 -11.24
CA PRO A 328 -0.10 20.50 -12.55
C PRO A 328 1.02 19.82 -13.39
N LYS A 329 2.18 19.57 -12.78
CA LYS A 329 3.37 19.00 -13.45
C LYS A 329 4.15 18.03 -12.59
N THR A 330 4.36 18.33 -11.31
CA THR A 330 5.23 17.54 -10.43
C THR A 330 4.47 16.55 -9.56
N HIS A 331 3.17 16.79 -9.33
CA HIS A 331 2.30 15.96 -8.49
C HIS A 331 1.13 15.43 -9.32
N VAL A 332 1.46 14.82 -10.45
CA VAL A 332 0.50 14.21 -11.38
C VAL A 332 1.05 12.86 -11.84
N TYR A 333 0.16 11.93 -12.16
CA TYR A 333 0.48 10.68 -12.82
C TYR A 333 0.15 10.80 -14.29
N GLN A 334 1.18 10.92 -15.14
CA GLN A 334 1.02 10.92 -16.57
C GLN A 334 0.52 9.55 -17.06
N PRO A 335 -0.06 9.46 -18.27
CA PRO A 335 -0.45 8.17 -18.84
C PRO A 335 0.68 7.14 -18.83
N GLU A 336 1.93 7.56 -19.06
CA GLU A 336 3.10 6.70 -19.04
C GLU A 336 3.44 6.21 -17.62
N ASP A 337 3.19 7.02 -16.59
CA ASP A 337 3.39 6.64 -15.19
C ASP A 337 2.39 5.56 -14.79
N VAL A 338 1.11 5.73 -15.16
CA VAL A 338 0.05 4.75 -14.89
C VAL A 338 0.35 3.42 -15.59
N GLN A 339 0.73 3.47 -16.87
CA GLN A 339 1.13 2.26 -17.60
C GLN A 339 2.36 1.60 -17.00
N ARG A 340 3.32 2.38 -16.49
CA ARG A 340 4.48 1.83 -15.78
C ARG A 340 4.06 1.12 -14.49
N VAL A 341 3.15 1.68 -13.68
CA VAL A 341 2.65 0.99 -12.47
C VAL A 341 1.96 -0.33 -12.84
N ILE A 342 1.10 -0.33 -13.86
CA ILE A 342 0.40 -1.53 -14.34
C ILE A 342 1.40 -2.61 -14.77
N ASN A 343 2.42 -2.25 -15.57
CA ASN A 343 3.44 -3.18 -16.04
C ASN A 343 4.36 -3.70 -14.92
N GLU A 344 4.75 -2.84 -13.98
CA GLU A 344 5.54 -3.26 -12.83
C GLU A 344 4.74 -4.19 -11.89
N ALA A 345 3.43 -3.97 -11.78
CA ALA A 345 2.55 -4.82 -11.01
C ALA A 345 2.33 -6.18 -11.71
N SER A 346 2.14 -6.20 -13.03
CA SER A 346 1.88 -7.43 -13.79
C SER A 346 3.06 -8.42 -13.70
N VAL A 347 4.30 -7.97 -13.84
CA VAL A 347 5.51 -8.83 -13.70
C VAL A 347 5.76 -9.35 -12.27
N ARG A 348 4.89 -8.97 -11.32
CA ARG A 348 4.85 -9.44 -9.92
C ARG A 348 3.56 -10.22 -9.60
N GLY A 349 2.69 -10.40 -10.58
CA GLY A 349 1.37 -11.00 -10.40
C GLY A 349 0.48 -10.16 -9.49
N ILE A 350 0.52 -8.84 -9.64
CA ILE A 350 -0.30 -7.89 -8.88
C ILE A 350 -1.24 -7.18 -9.85
N ARG A 351 -2.53 -7.25 -9.56
CA ARG A 351 -3.59 -6.53 -10.25
C ARG A 351 -3.61 -5.06 -9.80
N VAL A 352 -3.90 -4.14 -10.69
CA VAL A 352 -4.09 -2.72 -10.34
C VAL A 352 -5.57 -2.38 -10.46
N MET A 353 -6.25 -2.34 -9.32
CA MET A 353 -7.67 -1.98 -9.24
C MET A 353 -7.75 -0.49 -8.91
N ALA A 354 -8.11 0.32 -9.91
CA ALA A 354 -8.24 1.76 -9.74
C ALA A 354 -9.55 2.10 -9.02
N GLU A 355 -9.48 3.10 -8.15
CA GLU A 355 -10.64 3.68 -7.49
C GLU A 355 -10.81 5.14 -7.90
N PHE A 356 -12.01 5.46 -8.36
CA PHE A 356 -12.49 6.82 -8.60
C PHE A 356 -13.76 7.00 -7.79
N ASP A 357 -13.59 7.36 -6.52
CA ASP A 357 -14.66 7.44 -5.55
C ASP A 357 -15.67 8.54 -5.88
N THR A 358 -16.94 8.17 -5.88
CA THR A 358 -18.08 9.07 -6.10
C THR A 358 -19.33 8.55 -5.37
N PRO A 359 -20.32 9.39 -5.00
CA PRO A 359 -20.41 10.84 -5.26
C PRO A 359 -19.72 11.71 -4.21
N GLY A 360 -19.34 11.14 -3.06
CA GLY A 360 -18.49 11.77 -2.05
C GLY A 360 -17.08 12.01 -2.57
N HIS A 361 -16.18 12.52 -1.72
CA HIS A 361 -14.74 12.58 -2.00
C HIS A 361 -14.34 13.20 -3.36
N THR A 362 -15.11 14.18 -3.85
CA THR A 362 -14.99 14.72 -5.22
C THR A 362 -14.66 16.21 -5.29
N ARG A 363 -14.29 16.86 -4.17
CA ARG A 363 -14.02 18.31 -4.15
C ARG A 363 -12.96 18.73 -5.18
N SER A 364 -11.89 17.95 -5.37
CA SER A 364 -10.82 18.26 -6.34
C SER A 364 -11.32 18.26 -7.79
N TRP A 365 -12.40 17.53 -8.09
CA TRP A 365 -12.99 17.41 -9.43
C TRP A 365 -13.70 18.72 -9.80
N GLY A 366 -14.36 19.33 -8.81
CA GLY A 366 -15.04 20.62 -8.93
C GLY A 366 -14.13 21.79 -9.27
N ALA A 367 -12.81 21.69 -9.02
CA ALA A 367 -11.85 22.71 -9.44
C ALA A 367 -11.83 22.89 -10.98
N ALA A 368 -12.08 21.81 -11.73
CA ALA A 368 -12.15 21.83 -13.19
C ALA A 368 -13.59 21.87 -13.72
N PHE A 369 -14.50 21.15 -13.07
CA PHE A 369 -15.89 20.98 -13.49
C PHE A 369 -16.84 21.29 -12.34
N PRO A 370 -16.97 22.56 -11.92
CA PRO A 370 -17.80 22.94 -10.77
C PRO A 370 -19.28 22.58 -10.97
N ASP A 371 -19.76 22.56 -12.22
CA ASP A 371 -21.15 22.25 -12.55
C ASP A 371 -21.54 20.79 -12.29
N VAL A 372 -20.55 19.88 -12.16
CA VAL A 372 -20.77 18.47 -11.82
C VAL A 372 -21.07 18.30 -10.33
N LEU A 373 -20.53 19.18 -9.47
CA LEU A 373 -20.77 19.13 -8.04
C LEU A 373 -22.06 19.88 -7.66
N THR A 374 -22.57 19.56 -6.48
CA THR A 374 -23.71 20.25 -5.91
C THR A 374 -23.27 21.59 -5.34
N THR A 375 -23.92 22.68 -5.75
CA THR A 375 -23.80 23.98 -5.07
C THR A 375 -24.53 23.94 -3.73
N CYS A 376 -23.84 24.26 -2.64
CA CYS A 376 -24.44 24.32 -1.30
C CYS A 376 -25.12 25.67 -1.05
N TYR A 377 -26.11 25.68 -0.17
CA TYR A 377 -26.93 26.85 0.13
C TYR A 377 -26.98 27.13 1.64
N LYS A 378 -27.00 28.41 1.97
CA LYS A 378 -27.30 28.89 3.33
C LYS A 378 -28.52 29.80 3.29
N GLY A 379 -29.69 29.22 3.59
CA GLY A 379 -30.96 29.92 3.38
C GLY A 379 -31.35 29.89 1.90
N SER A 380 -31.60 31.05 1.30
CA SER A 380 -31.96 31.17 -0.13
C SER A 380 -30.76 31.36 -1.06
N GLU A 381 -29.58 31.67 -0.51
CA GLU A 381 -28.39 32.02 -1.29
C GLU A 381 -27.35 30.90 -1.31
N PRO A 382 -26.62 30.73 -2.42
CA PRO A 382 -25.42 29.89 -2.45
C PRO A 382 -24.39 30.35 -1.43
N ASP A 383 -23.79 29.43 -0.69
CA ASP A 383 -22.78 29.77 0.33
C ASP A 383 -21.34 29.81 -0.20
N GLY A 384 -21.14 29.42 -1.46
CA GLY A 384 -19.85 29.38 -2.15
C GLY A 384 -19.12 28.05 -2.04
N GLU A 385 -19.63 27.08 -1.28
CA GLU A 385 -19.08 25.74 -1.17
C GLU A 385 -19.73 24.77 -2.16
N LEU A 386 -18.99 23.71 -2.47
CA LEU A 386 -19.45 22.59 -3.28
C LEU A 386 -19.48 21.32 -2.42
N GLY A 387 -20.51 20.52 -2.60
CA GLY A 387 -20.69 19.23 -1.94
C GLY A 387 -20.46 18.05 -2.88
N PRO A 388 -21.07 16.89 -2.60
CA PRO A 388 -21.01 15.71 -3.46
C PRO A 388 -21.48 16.00 -4.90
N ILE A 389 -21.13 15.11 -5.84
CA ILE A 389 -21.63 15.13 -7.21
C ILE A 389 -23.15 15.34 -7.22
N ASP A 390 -23.65 16.19 -8.11
CA ASP A 390 -25.09 16.47 -8.24
C ASP A 390 -25.76 15.32 -9.02
N PRO A 391 -26.57 14.47 -8.37
CA PRO A 391 -27.18 13.31 -8.99
C PRO A 391 -28.42 13.67 -9.84
N THR A 392 -28.80 14.94 -9.87
CA THR A 392 -30.03 15.39 -10.55
C THR A 392 -29.77 15.91 -11.96
N LYS A 393 -28.49 16.09 -12.31
CA LYS A 393 -28.05 16.61 -13.61
C LYS A 393 -27.63 15.46 -14.54
N ASN A 394 -28.26 15.40 -15.71
CA ASN A 394 -27.83 14.49 -16.79
C ASN A 394 -26.38 14.75 -17.25
N GLY A 395 -25.90 15.99 -17.09
CA GLY A 395 -24.51 16.36 -17.35
C GLY A 395 -23.51 15.59 -16.48
N SER A 396 -23.83 15.33 -15.21
CA SER A 396 -22.99 14.56 -14.28
C SER A 396 -22.78 13.14 -14.81
N TYR A 397 -23.86 12.45 -15.19
CA TYR A 397 -23.78 11.09 -15.76
C TYR A 397 -23.08 11.05 -17.12
N THR A 398 -23.24 12.08 -17.96
CA THR A 398 -22.52 12.17 -19.24
C THR A 398 -21.01 12.36 -19.02
N PHE A 399 -20.64 13.13 -18.00
CA PHE A 399 -19.26 13.30 -17.58
C PHE A 399 -18.68 11.98 -17.04
N LEU A 400 -19.38 11.33 -16.11
CA LEU A 400 -18.96 10.06 -15.49
C LEU A 400 -18.85 8.94 -16.52
N ALA A 401 -19.82 8.78 -17.41
CA ALA A 401 -19.78 7.77 -18.46
C ALA A 401 -18.55 7.91 -19.36
N ARG A 402 -18.15 9.15 -19.68
CA ARG A 402 -16.94 9.42 -20.47
C ARG A 402 -15.66 9.17 -19.69
N LEU A 403 -15.63 9.56 -18.40
CA LEU A 403 -14.48 9.33 -17.54
C LEU A 403 -14.28 7.83 -17.28
N PHE A 404 -15.31 7.11 -16.86
CA PHE A 404 -15.23 5.68 -16.60
C PHE A 404 -14.99 4.85 -17.86
N LYS A 405 -15.42 5.32 -19.05
CA LYS A 405 -15.01 4.70 -20.30
C LYS A 405 -13.49 4.76 -20.49
N GLU A 406 -12.87 5.92 -20.21
CA GLU A 406 -11.41 6.03 -20.23
C GLU A 406 -10.75 5.18 -19.14
N VAL A 407 -11.27 5.18 -17.91
CA VAL A 407 -10.73 4.36 -16.81
C VAL A 407 -10.72 2.88 -17.20
N ALA A 408 -11.82 2.37 -17.77
CA ALA A 408 -11.91 1.00 -18.26
C ALA A 408 -10.96 0.69 -19.43
N ASP A 409 -10.62 1.69 -20.25
CA ASP A 409 -9.67 1.52 -21.35
C ASP A 409 -8.20 1.61 -20.87
N VAL A 410 -7.93 2.32 -19.77
CA VAL A 410 -6.59 2.53 -19.21
C VAL A 410 -6.19 1.42 -18.23
N PHE A 411 -7.11 0.99 -17.37
CA PHE A 411 -6.88 -0.01 -16.34
C PHE A 411 -7.44 -1.36 -16.80
N PRO A 412 -6.59 -2.37 -17.06
CA PRO A 412 -7.03 -3.64 -17.64
C PRO A 412 -7.64 -4.61 -16.60
N ASP A 413 -7.71 -4.24 -15.32
CA ASP A 413 -8.35 -5.09 -14.31
C ASP A 413 -9.85 -5.21 -14.59
N GLN A 414 -10.42 -6.39 -14.31
CA GLN A 414 -11.84 -6.64 -14.53
C GLN A 414 -12.74 -5.81 -13.59
N TYR A 415 -12.18 -5.28 -12.50
CA TYR A 415 -12.90 -4.48 -11.52
C TYR A 415 -12.36 -3.04 -11.47
N VAL A 416 -13.30 -2.10 -11.32
CA VAL A 416 -13.04 -0.71 -10.95
C VAL A 416 -13.78 -0.48 -9.65
N HIS A 417 -13.11 0.12 -8.66
CA HIS A 417 -13.77 0.49 -7.41
C HIS A 417 -14.44 1.86 -7.61
N LEU A 418 -15.75 1.92 -7.35
CA LEU A 418 -16.55 3.14 -7.53
C LEU A 418 -16.58 4.02 -6.27
N GLY A 419 -15.98 3.54 -5.18
CA GLY A 419 -16.07 4.14 -3.85
C GLY A 419 -17.50 4.08 -3.32
N GLY A 420 -18.06 5.25 -3.01
CA GLY A 420 -19.42 5.40 -2.51
C GLY A 420 -19.49 5.42 -0.98
N ASP A 421 -18.41 5.81 -0.31
CA ASP A 421 -18.37 5.96 1.13
C ASP A 421 -18.62 7.41 1.59
N GLU A 422 -19.03 7.51 2.86
CA GLU A 422 -19.11 8.74 3.66
C GLU A 422 -19.82 9.95 3.00
N VAL A 423 -20.83 9.72 2.17
CA VAL A 423 -21.55 10.80 1.47
C VAL A 423 -22.33 11.67 2.47
N SER A 424 -21.88 12.92 2.62
CA SER A 424 -22.63 13.91 3.41
C SER A 424 -23.83 14.46 2.64
N PHE A 425 -25.02 14.31 3.20
CA PHE A 425 -26.27 14.80 2.59
C PHE A 425 -26.56 16.28 2.86
N ASP A 426 -25.76 16.97 3.68
CA ASP A 426 -26.07 18.34 4.12
C ASP A 426 -26.16 19.32 2.95
N CYS A 427 -25.22 19.23 2.00
CA CYS A 427 -25.22 20.07 0.81
C CYS A 427 -26.42 19.75 -0.10
N TRP A 428 -26.72 18.47 -0.31
CA TRP A 428 -27.91 18.05 -1.06
C TRP A 428 -29.20 18.57 -0.44
N LYS A 429 -29.30 18.51 0.89
CA LYS A 429 -30.46 18.99 1.65
C LYS A 429 -30.61 20.51 1.58
N SER A 430 -29.51 21.23 1.48
CA SER A 430 -29.56 22.69 1.31
C SER A 430 -30.04 23.10 -0.08
N ASN A 431 -29.82 22.27 -1.10
CA ASN A 431 -30.03 22.64 -2.49
C ASN A 431 -31.53 22.55 -2.91
N PRO A 432 -32.15 23.66 -3.38
CA PRO A 432 -33.56 23.68 -3.73
C PRO A 432 -33.89 22.87 -5.01
N ASN A 433 -32.95 22.75 -5.95
CA ASN A 433 -33.14 21.95 -7.17
C ASN A 433 -33.19 20.46 -6.82
N ILE A 434 -32.30 20.01 -5.93
CA ILE A 434 -32.28 18.62 -5.45
C ILE A 434 -33.55 18.31 -4.66
N THR A 435 -33.95 19.19 -3.75
CA THR A 435 -35.21 19.04 -3.00
C THR A 435 -36.43 18.97 -3.92
N SER A 436 -36.44 19.75 -5.02
CA SER A 436 -37.49 19.69 -6.05
C SER A 436 -37.49 18.38 -6.82
N PHE A 437 -36.30 17.89 -7.22
CA PHE A 437 -36.13 16.62 -7.91
C PHE A 437 -36.59 15.43 -7.05
N MET A 438 -36.19 15.37 -5.78
CA MET A 438 -36.60 14.32 -4.85
C MET A 438 -38.12 14.28 -4.64
N ARG A 439 -38.79 15.44 -4.61
CA ARG A 439 -40.27 15.52 -4.55
C ARG A 439 -40.90 14.91 -5.80
N LYS A 440 -40.37 15.20 -6.99
CA LYS A 440 -40.87 14.63 -8.26
C LYS A 440 -40.68 13.11 -8.34
N MET A 441 -39.59 12.60 -7.76
CA MET A 441 -39.31 11.16 -7.68
C MET A 441 -40.07 10.43 -6.56
N GLY A 442 -40.78 11.14 -5.68
CA GLY A 442 -41.48 10.53 -4.55
C GLY A 442 -40.57 10.04 -3.42
N ILE A 443 -39.35 10.58 -3.31
CA ILE A 443 -38.35 10.22 -2.27
C ILE A 443 -38.01 11.40 -1.34
N ALA A 444 -38.89 12.39 -1.25
CA ALA A 444 -38.64 13.61 -0.48
C ALA A 444 -38.15 13.33 0.96
N GLY A 445 -37.02 13.93 1.33
CA GLY A 445 -36.41 13.79 2.66
C GLY A 445 -35.60 12.51 2.89
N ASN A 446 -35.61 11.56 1.95
CA ASN A 446 -34.80 10.34 2.02
C ASN A 446 -33.62 10.43 1.04
N TYR A 447 -32.47 10.89 1.53
CA TYR A 447 -31.27 11.11 0.73
C TYR A 447 -30.48 9.82 0.44
N GLU A 448 -30.62 8.79 1.28
CA GLU A 448 -30.07 7.44 0.99
C GLU A 448 -30.66 6.90 -0.32
N LYS A 449 -31.96 7.09 -0.57
CA LYS A 449 -32.57 6.72 -1.86
C LYS A 449 -32.07 7.55 -3.04
N LEU A 450 -31.60 8.78 -2.80
CA LEU A 450 -31.02 9.61 -3.85
C LEU A 450 -29.59 9.15 -4.18
N GLU A 451 -28.84 8.76 -3.16
CA GLU A 451 -27.53 8.10 -3.30
C GLU A 451 -27.66 6.75 -4.02
N ASP A 452 -28.63 5.91 -3.64
CA ASP A 452 -28.96 4.66 -4.34
C ASP A 452 -29.26 4.91 -5.82
N TYR A 453 -30.04 5.95 -6.11
CA TYR A 453 -30.35 6.35 -7.49
C TYR A 453 -29.09 6.77 -8.26
N TYR A 454 -28.15 7.43 -7.58
CA TYR A 454 -26.88 7.83 -8.17
C TYR A 454 -26.03 6.60 -8.51
N ILE A 455 -25.78 5.72 -7.54
CA ILE A 455 -24.82 4.61 -7.70
C ILE A 455 -25.34 3.51 -8.65
N GLN A 456 -26.66 3.38 -8.80
CA GLN A 456 -27.27 2.45 -9.76
C GLN A 456 -27.14 2.89 -11.21
N LYS A 457 -26.91 4.18 -11.46
CA LYS A 457 -26.80 4.76 -12.79
C LYS A 457 -25.36 4.85 -13.26
#